data_AF-A0A1I8CHQ9-F1
#
_entry.id   AF-A0A1I8CHQ9-F1
#
_cell.length_a   1.000
_cell.length_b   1.000
_cell.length_c   1.000
_cell.angle_alpha   90.00
_cell.angle_beta   90.00
_cell.angle_gamma   90.00
#
_symmetry.space_group_name_H-M   'P 1'
#
loop_
_entity.id
_entity.type
_entity.pdbx_description
1 polymer ?
#
loop_
_entity_poly.entity_id
_entity_poly.type
_entity_poly.pdbx_seq_one_letter_code
_entity_poly.pdbx_strand_id
1 'polypeptide(L)'
;MIYQYFPNLFGTRLFNDAELVFNDGSMKVSRMILAGHSKYFFDLLTKDVTKTKFDIKNLKLADFKVYYEYVHSGDNFKTDGNKIVALLQVQIELNSPDIRVR
;
A
#
# COMPACT_ATOMS: atom_id res chain seq x y z
N MET A 1 17.88 -6.44 -5.55
CA MET A 1 18.54 -5.99 -4.29
C MET A 1 17.62 -6.39 -3.15
N ILE A 2 18.07 -7.16 -2.17
CA ILE A 2 17.24 -7.56 -1.02
C ILE A 2 17.48 -6.54 0.10
N TYR A 3 16.48 -5.71 0.39
CA TYR A 3 16.56 -4.73 1.47
C TYR A 3 16.19 -5.40 2.80
N GLN A 4 17.19 -5.93 3.51
CA GLN A 4 17.01 -6.74 4.72
C GLN A 4 16.09 -6.11 5.79
N TYR A 5 16.09 -4.79 5.92
CA TYR A 5 15.31 -4.07 6.94
C TYR A 5 14.01 -3.44 6.42
N PHE A 6 13.67 -3.64 5.13
CA PHE A 6 12.48 -3.05 4.54
C PHE A 6 11.16 -3.47 5.23
N PRO A 7 10.98 -4.74 5.66
CA PRO A 7 9.79 -5.13 6.40
C PRO A 7 9.60 -4.36 7.71
N ASN A 8 10.70 -3.96 8.36
CA ASN A 8 10.64 -3.21 9.63
C ASN A 8 10.04 -1.80 9.44
N LEU A 9 10.10 -1.23 8.23
CA LEU A 9 9.56 0.09 7.93
C LEU A 9 8.04 0.17 8.09
N PHE A 10 7.34 -0.96 7.93
CA PHE A 10 5.89 -1.04 8.15
C PHE A 10 5.52 -0.69 9.60
N GLY A 11 6.27 -1.26 10.56
CA GLY A 11 6.05 -1.04 11.99
C GLY A 11 6.62 0.29 12.48
N THR A 12 7.81 0.69 12.01
CA THR A 12 8.47 1.92 12.49
C THR A 12 7.87 3.20 11.95
N ARG A 13 7.20 3.15 10.79
CA ARG A 13 6.54 4.31 10.15
C ARG A 13 7.48 5.48 9.85
N LEU A 14 8.79 5.22 9.77
CA LEU A 14 9.85 6.23 9.72
C LEU A 14 9.73 7.20 8.53
N PHE A 15 9.22 6.71 7.39
CA PHE A 15 9.15 7.46 6.14
C PHE A 15 7.71 7.80 5.72
N ASN A 16 6.78 7.80 6.67
CA ASN A 16 5.40 8.11 6.37
C ASN A 16 5.21 9.63 6.24
N ASP A 17 5.11 10.10 4.99
CA ASP A 17 5.07 11.51 4.61
C ASP A 17 3.74 11.93 3.95
N ALA A 18 2.80 11.00 3.80
CA ALA A 18 1.43 11.26 3.35
C ALA A 18 0.40 10.52 4.20
N GLU A 19 -0.86 10.93 4.08
CA GLU A 19 -2.03 10.28 4.68
C GLU A 19 -3.03 9.89 3.59
N LEU A 20 -3.43 8.62 3.57
CA LEU A 20 -4.55 8.15 2.77
C LEU A 20 -5.81 8.16 3.63
N VAL A 21 -6.89 8.71 3.10
CA VAL A 21 -8.20 8.84 3.74
C VAL A 21 -9.19 7.91 3.03
N PHE A 22 -9.67 6.90 3.73
CA PHE A 22 -10.65 5.91 3.29
C PHE A 22 -12.02 6.26 3.87
N ASN A 23 -13.06 5.54 3.43
CA ASN A 23 -14.41 5.74 4.00
C ASN A 23 -14.52 5.29 5.46
N ASP A 24 -13.68 4.35 5.88
CA ASP A 24 -13.69 3.70 7.20
C ASP A 24 -12.48 4.08 8.08
N GLY A 25 -11.70 5.08 7.68
CA GLY A 25 -10.60 5.62 8.48
C GLY A 25 -9.47 6.22 7.65
N SER A 26 -8.33 6.48 8.26
CA SER A 26 -7.13 6.98 7.56
C SER A 26 -5.87 6.25 7.99
N MET A 27 -4.83 6.34 7.17
CA MET A 27 -3.52 5.77 7.46
C MET A 27 -2.40 6.64 6.90
N LYS A 28 -1.38 6.89 7.73
CA LYS A 28 -0.12 7.48 7.28
C LYS A 28 0.68 6.45 6.50
N VAL A 29 1.26 6.86 5.37
CA VAL A 29 1.97 6.01 4.42
C VAL A 29 3.22 6.72 3.88
N SER A 30 4.14 5.95 3.32
CA SER A 30 5.30 6.46 2.59
C SER A 30 4.99 6.56 1.10
N ARG A 31 5.08 7.77 0.54
CA ARG A 31 4.89 8.00 -0.89
C ARG A 31 5.90 7.23 -1.73
N MET A 32 7.16 7.21 -1.30
CA MET A 32 8.25 6.50 -1.99
C MET A 32 7.93 5.01 -2.15
N ILE A 33 7.48 4.36 -1.08
CA ILE A 33 7.18 2.93 -1.10
C ILE A 33 5.97 2.66 -2.01
N LEU A 34 4.89 3.42 -1.87
CA LEU A 34 3.71 3.21 -2.70
C LEU A 34 3.97 3.47 -4.19
N ALA A 35 4.60 4.59 -4.53
CA ALA A 35 4.89 4.96 -5.90
C ALA A 35 5.88 4.00 -6.58
N GLY A 36 6.79 3.39 -5.82
CA GLY A 36 7.72 2.37 -6.33
C GLY A 36 7.05 1.05 -6.70
N HIS A 37 5.90 0.72 -6.10
CA HIS A 37 5.21 -0.56 -6.24
C HIS A 37 3.86 -0.49 -6.99
N SER A 38 3.40 0.71 -7.36
CA SER A 38 2.08 0.86 -7.96
C SER A 38 2.05 2.06 -8.87
N LYS A 39 1.77 1.82 -10.16
CA LYS A 39 1.55 2.89 -11.12
C LYS A 39 0.40 3.81 -10.70
N TYR A 40 -0.66 3.26 -10.12
CA TYR A 40 -1.77 4.04 -9.57
C TYR A 40 -1.28 5.06 -8.53
N PHE A 41 -0.49 4.60 -7.55
CA PHE A 41 0.03 5.49 -6.51
C PHE A 41 1.09 6.44 -7.04
N PHE A 42 1.93 6.02 -7.99
CA PHE A 42 2.85 6.92 -8.67
C PHE A 42 2.09 8.09 -9.30
N ASP A 43 1.13 7.80 -10.18
CA ASP A 43 0.35 8.82 -10.89
C ASP A 43 -0.43 9.73 -9.92
N LEU A 44 -1.04 9.15 -8.87
CA LEU A 44 -1.79 9.89 -7.85
C LEU A 44 -0.90 10.87 -7.07
N LEU A 45 0.25 10.39 -6.60
CA LEU A 45 1.12 11.13 -5.68
C LEU A 45 1.99 12.17 -6.39
N THR A 46 2.28 11.97 -7.68
CA THR A 46 3.06 12.94 -8.47
C THR A 46 2.20 14.01 -9.12
N LYS A 47 0.87 13.88 -9.12
CA LYS A 47 -0.04 14.88 -9.71
C LYS A 47 0.07 16.25 -9.02
N ASP A 48 0.26 16.25 -7.71
CA ASP A 48 0.56 17.44 -6.90
C ASP A 48 1.46 17.03 -5.73
N VAL A 49 2.75 17.36 -5.85
CA VAL A 49 3.79 16.96 -4.88
C VAL A 49 3.68 17.68 -3.52
N THR A 50 2.92 18.79 -3.46
CA THR A 50 2.70 19.55 -2.22
C THR A 50 1.56 18.97 -1.39
N LYS A 51 0.66 18.20 -2.02
CA LYS A 51 -0.45 17.55 -1.35
C LYS A 51 0.05 16.39 -0.47
N THR A 52 -0.42 16.37 0.77
CA THR A 52 -0.03 15.37 1.79
C THR A 52 -1.18 14.48 2.23
N LYS A 53 -2.41 14.74 1.80
CA LYS A 53 -3.61 13.94 2.11
C LYS A 53 -4.36 13.55 0.85
N PHE A 54 -4.73 12.29 0.71
CA PHE A 54 -5.35 11.75 -0.52
C PHE A 54 -6.56 10.87 -0.19
N ASP A 55 -7.68 11.13 -0.85
CA ASP A 55 -8.91 10.33 -0.67
C ASP A 55 -8.86 9.06 -1.52
N ILE A 56 -9.08 7.90 -0.88
CA ILE A 56 -9.13 6.56 -1.47
C ILE A 56 -10.46 5.92 -1.09
N LYS A 57 -11.57 6.44 -1.65
CA LYS A 57 -12.92 6.10 -1.20
C LYS A 57 -13.40 4.70 -1.61
N ASN A 58 -12.78 4.08 -2.59
CA ASN A 58 -13.24 2.78 -3.11
C ASN A 58 -12.57 1.59 -2.42
N LEU A 59 -11.60 1.83 -1.54
CA LEU A 59 -10.88 0.78 -0.83
C LEU A 59 -11.17 0.85 0.67
N LYS A 60 -11.27 -0.30 1.34
CA LYS A 60 -11.36 -0.32 2.80
C LYS A 60 -9.96 -0.23 3.40
N LEU A 61 -9.86 0.44 4.55
CA LEU A 61 -8.61 0.58 5.27
C LEU A 61 -8.01 -0.78 5.67
N ALA A 62 -8.86 -1.75 6.03
CA ALA A 62 -8.41 -3.09 6.40
C ALA A 62 -7.69 -3.80 5.24
N ASP A 63 -8.26 -3.74 4.04
CA ASP A 63 -7.71 -4.39 2.85
C ASP A 63 -6.42 -3.70 2.40
N PHE A 64 -6.41 -2.36 2.46
CA PHE A 64 -5.20 -1.58 2.18
C PHE A 64 -4.06 -1.90 3.14
N LYS A 65 -4.33 -2.10 4.44
CA LYS A 65 -3.28 -2.48 5.41
C LYS A 65 -2.59 -3.78 5.04
N VAL A 66 -3.34 -4.76 4.53
CA VAL A 66 -2.78 -6.04 4.05
C VAL A 66 -1.88 -5.80 2.84
N TYR A 67 -2.33 -5.00 1.87
CA TYR A 67 -1.49 -4.63 0.72
C TYR A 67 -0.24 -3.87 1.14
N TYR A 68 -0.37 -2.94 2.09
CA TYR A 68 0.76 -2.15 2.58
C TYR A 68 1.77 -3.04 3.34
N GLU A 69 1.31 -4.04 4.08
CA GLU A 69 2.18 -5.07 4.68
C GLU A 69 2.88 -5.91 3.60
N TYR A 70 2.16 -6.30 2.54
CA TYR A 70 2.70 -7.06 1.41
C TYR A 70 3.85 -6.33 0.72
N VAL A 71 3.68 -5.05 0.36
CA VAL A 71 4.75 -4.28 -0.31
C VAL A 71 5.99 -4.10 0.57
N HIS A 72 5.83 -4.09 1.91
CA HIS A 72 6.95 -4.03 2.84
C HIS A 72 7.64 -5.39 3.03
N SER A 73 6.86 -6.46 3.04
CA SER A 73 7.33 -7.79 3.44
C SER A 73 7.92 -8.57 2.26
N GLY A 74 7.47 -8.29 1.03
CA GLY A 74 7.90 -8.99 -0.17
C GLY A 74 7.79 -10.50 0.00
N ASP A 75 8.89 -11.23 -0.25
CA ASP A 75 8.96 -12.69 -0.13
C ASP A 75 8.69 -13.21 1.30
N ASN A 76 8.81 -12.37 2.33
CA ASN A 76 8.52 -12.74 3.72
C ASN A 76 7.04 -12.57 4.08
N PHE A 77 6.20 -12.12 3.15
CA PHE A 77 4.78 -11.92 3.41
C PHE A 77 4.09 -13.26 3.67
N LYS A 78 3.50 -13.40 4.87
CA LYS A 78 2.73 -14.59 5.23
C LYS A 78 1.30 -14.45 4.70
N THR A 79 0.92 -15.36 3.82
CA THR A 79 -0.43 -15.44 3.25
C THR A 79 -1.33 -16.34 4.08
N ASP A 80 -2.58 -15.90 4.24
CA ASP A 80 -3.70 -16.74 4.67
C ASP A 80 -4.93 -16.41 3.79
N GLY A 81 -6.02 -17.18 3.96
CA GLY A 81 -7.22 -17.00 3.14
C GLY A 81 -7.80 -15.58 3.19
N ASN A 82 -7.79 -14.93 4.35
CA ASN A 82 -8.32 -13.57 4.50
C ASN A 82 -7.41 -12.55 3.82
N LYS A 83 -6.09 -12.71 3.96
CA LYS A 83 -5.11 -11.84 3.29
C LYS A 83 -5.16 -11.95 1.78
N ILE A 84 -5.40 -13.16 1.23
CA ILE A 84 -5.57 -13.35 -0.22
C ILE A 84 -6.82 -12.59 -0.71
N VAL A 85 -7.95 -12.70 0.00
CA VAL A 85 -9.18 -11.98 -0.35
C VAL A 85 -8.97 -10.47 -0.32
N ALA A 86 -8.29 -9.95 0.71
CA ALA A 86 -7.95 -8.54 0.82
C ALA A 86 -7.07 -8.07 -0.36
N LEU A 87 -6.05 -8.84 -0.73
CA LEU A 87 -5.19 -8.52 -1.88
C LEU A 87 -5.98 -8.51 -3.20
N LEU A 88 -6.91 -9.45 -3.40
CA LEU A 88 -7.78 -9.47 -4.58
C LEU A 88 -8.68 -8.23 -4.64
N GLN A 89 -9.24 -7.80 -3.52
CA GLN A 89 -10.04 -6.57 -3.45
C GLN A 89 -9.20 -5.33 -3.79
N VAL A 90 -7.98 -5.25 -3.28
CA VAL A 90 -7.04 -4.17 -3.62
C VAL A 90 -6.67 -4.22 -5.11
N GLN A 91 -6.47 -5.39 -5.69
CA GLN A 91 -6.14 -5.56 -7.09
C GLN A 91 -7.25 -5.04 -8.01
N ILE A 92 -8.52 -5.33 -7.70
CA ILE A 92 -9.68 -4.84 -8.44
C ILE A 92 -9.70 -3.30 -8.47
N GLU A 93 -9.43 -2.66 -7.33
CA GLU A 93 -9.52 -1.20 -7.20
C GLU A 93 -8.31 -0.46 -7.76
N LEU A 94 -7.10 -0.97 -7.54
CA LEU A 94 -5.86 -0.29 -7.93
C LEU A 94 -5.38 -0.67 -9.33
N ASN A 95 -5.96 -1.71 -9.94
CA ASN A 95 -5.47 -2.34 -11.16
C ASN A 95 -3.95 -2.63 -11.10
N SER A 96 -3.48 -3.09 -9.93
CA SER A 96 -2.04 -3.29 -9.67
C SER A 96 -1.56 -4.61 -10.25
N PRO A 97 -0.64 -4.61 -11.25
CA PRO A 97 -0.12 -5.83 -11.87
C PRO A 97 0.80 -6.66 -10.94
N ASP A 98 1.21 -6.09 -9.80
CA ASP A 98 2.11 -6.71 -8.82
C ASP A 98 1.41 -7.69 -7.88
N ILE A 99 0.08 -7.71 -7.87
CA ILE A 99 -0.71 -8.72 -7.16
C ILE A 99 -0.94 -9.89 -8.13
N ARG A 100 0.04 -10.78 -8.21
CA ARG A 100 -0.10 -12.05 -8.93
C ARG A 100 -0.51 -13.12 -7.93
N VAL A 101 -1.81 -13.37 -7.81
CA VAL A 101 -2.29 -14.60 -7.18
C VAL A 101 -1.90 -15.75 -8.13
N ARG A 102 -0.89 -16.52 -7.75
CA ARG A 102 -0.55 -17.78 -8.40
C ARG A 102 -1.34 -18.92 -7.79
#